data_AF-A0A6G1S1R0-F1
#
_entry.id   AF-A0A6G1S1R0-F1
#
_cell.length_a   1.000
_cell.length_b   1.000
_cell.length_c   1.000
_cell.angle_alpha   90.00
_cell.angle_beta   90.00
_cell.angle_gamma   90.00
#
_symmetry.space_group_name_H-M   'P 1'
#
loop_
_entity.id
_entity.type
_entity.pdbx_description
1 polymer ?
#
loop_
_entity_poly.entity_id
_entity_poly.type
_entity_poly.pdbx_seq_one_letter_code
_entity_poly.pdbx_strand_id
1 'polypeptide(L)'
;LKNMKCSVKNDHSAYKRAAQFLRKMADPQSIQESQNLSMFLANHNRITQCLHQQLEVIPGYEELLADIVNICVDYYENKMYLTPSEKHMLLKVMGFGLYLMDGNVSNIYKLDAKKRINLSKIDKFFKQLQVVPLFGDMQIELARYIKTSAHYEENKSKWTCTQSSISPQYNICEQMVQIRDDHIRFISELARYSNSEVVTGSGLDSQKSDEEYRELFDLALRGLQLLSKWSAHVMEVYSWKLVHPTDKFCNKDCPGTAEEYERATRYNYTSEEKFAFVEVIAMIKGLQVLMGRMESVFNQAIRNTIYAALQDFAQVTLREPLRQAVRKKKNVLISVLQAIRKTICDWEGGREPPNDPCLRGEKDPKGGFDIKVPRRAVGPSSTQLYMVRTMLESLIAD
;
A
#
# COMPACT_ATOMS: atom_id res chain seq x y z
N LEU A 1 -15.49 -13.60 -0.75
CA LEU A 1 -16.29 -13.76 -2.00
C LEU A 1 -16.99 -15.10 -2.12
N LYS A 2 -16.30 -16.25 -2.34
CA LYS A 2 -16.93 -17.58 -2.48
C LYS A 2 -18.01 -17.85 -1.41
N ASN A 3 -17.66 -17.63 -0.15
CA ASN A 3 -18.53 -17.87 1.00
C ASN A 3 -19.86 -17.11 0.98
N MET A 4 -19.89 -15.90 0.39
CA MET A 4 -21.07 -15.03 0.35
C MET A 4 -21.97 -15.34 -0.86
N LYS A 5 -21.42 -15.91 -1.93
CA LYS A 5 -22.13 -16.13 -3.19
C LYS A 5 -22.91 -17.45 -3.17
N CYS A 6 -24.00 -17.47 -2.39
CA CYS A 6 -24.95 -18.60 -2.39
C CYS A 6 -25.51 -18.90 -3.79
N SER A 7 -25.69 -17.86 -4.64
CA SER A 7 -26.13 -18.02 -6.02
C SER A 7 -25.25 -19.00 -6.81
N VAL A 8 -23.92 -18.93 -6.68
CA VAL A 8 -23.01 -19.85 -7.40
C VAL A 8 -23.23 -21.30 -6.99
N LYS A 9 -23.42 -21.56 -5.68
CA LYS A 9 -23.75 -22.90 -5.17
C LYS A 9 -25.10 -23.38 -5.70
N ASN A 10 -26.09 -22.50 -5.73
CA ASN A 10 -27.46 -22.81 -6.16
C ASN A 10 -27.54 -23.08 -7.66
N ASP A 11 -26.88 -22.26 -8.48
CA ASP A 11 -26.84 -22.38 -9.94
C ASP A 11 -26.17 -23.70 -10.34
N HIS A 12 -25.02 -24.02 -9.73
CA HIS A 12 -24.37 -25.32 -9.95
C HIS A 12 -25.28 -26.48 -9.54
N SER A 13 -26.00 -26.36 -8.42
CA SER A 13 -26.93 -27.40 -7.96
C SER A 13 -28.14 -27.55 -8.90
N ALA A 14 -28.64 -26.46 -9.48
CA ALA A 14 -29.68 -26.48 -10.50
C ALA A 14 -29.19 -27.15 -11.78
N TYR A 15 -28.00 -26.78 -12.27
CA TYR A 15 -27.35 -27.43 -13.40
C TYR A 15 -27.18 -28.94 -13.17
N LYS A 16 -26.63 -29.35 -12.02
CA LYS A 16 -26.40 -30.76 -11.69
C LYS A 16 -27.69 -31.57 -11.73
N ARG A 17 -28.79 -31.04 -11.16
CA ARG A 17 -30.11 -31.69 -11.20
C ARG A 17 -30.64 -31.83 -12.63
N ALA A 18 -30.55 -30.77 -13.43
CA ALA A 18 -31.02 -30.80 -14.82
C ALA A 18 -30.21 -31.77 -15.69
N ALA A 19 -28.88 -31.76 -15.58
CA ALA A 19 -28.00 -32.65 -16.32
C ALA A 19 -28.24 -34.14 -16.00
N GLN A 20 -28.47 -34.45 -14.71
CA GLN A 20 -28.83 -35.80 -14.26
C GLN A 20 -30.20 -36.23 -14.79
N PHE A 21 -31.19 -35.35 -14.78
CA PHE A 21 -32.52 -35.63 -15.32
C PHE A 21 -32.49 -35.90 -16.82
N LEU A 22 -31.71 -35.13 -17.58
CA LEU A 22 -31.53 -35.29 -19.02
C LEU A 22 -30.67 -36.50 -19.41
N ARG A 23 -30.12 -37.25 -18.42
CA ARG A 23 -29.20 -38.37 -18.64
C ARG A 23 -28.05 -38.00 -19.59
N LYS A 24 -27.52 -36.79 -19.44
CA LYS A 24 -26.38 -36.33 -20.24
C LYS A 24 -25.24 -37.33 -20.08
N MET A 25 -24.79 -37.94 -21.18
CA MET A 25 -23.65 -38.86 -21.16
C MET A 25 -22.43 -38.13 -20.61
N ALA A 26 -21.90 -38.66 -19.51
CA ALA A 26 -20.73 -38.15 -18.82
C ALA A 26 -19.79 -39.31 -18.57
N ASP A 27 -18.53 -39.13 -18.94
CA ASP A 27 -17.46 -40.07 -18.66
C ASP A 27 -17.10 -40.06 -17.15
N PRO A 28 -16.42 -41.10 -16.64
CA PRO A 28 -16.08 -41.19 -15.22
C PRO A 28 -15.32 -39.98 -14.67
N GLN A 29 -14.48 -39.34 -15.50
CA GLN A 29 -13.76 -38.13 -15.11
C GLN A 29 -14.72 -36.95 -14.89
N SER A 30 -15.66 -36.72 -15.81
CA SER A 30 -16.66 -35.65 -15.67
C SER A 30 -17.55 -35.83 -14.43
N ILE A 31 -17.88 -37.08 -14.08
CA ILE A 31 -18.62 -37.40 -12.85
C ILE A 31 -17.81 -37.00 -11.61
N GLN A 32 -16.51 -37.36 -11.58
CA GLN A 32 -15.63 -37.01 -10.47
C GLN A 32 -15.43 -35.50 -10.34
N GLU A 33 -15.25 -34.79 -11.46
CA GLU A 33 -15.14 -33.31 -11.48
C GLU A 33 -16.40 -32.64 -10.92
N SER A 34 -17.59 -33.10 -11.33
CA SER A 34 -18.87 -32.59 -10.79
C SER A 34 -19.01 -32.82 -9.28
N GLN A 35 -18.52 -33.96 -8.79
CA GLN A 35 -18.53 -34.28 -7.38
C GLN A 35 -17.55 -33.40 -6.59
N ASN A 36 -16.33 -33.21 -7.10
CA ASN A 36 -15.33 -32.32 -6.51
C ASN A 36 -15.84 -30.87 -6.42
N LEU A 37 -16.48 -30.37 -7.47
CA LEU A 37 -17.04 -29.01 -7.50
C LEU A 37 -18.18 -28.86 -6.49
N SER A 38 -19.05 -29.87 -6.38
CA SER A 38 -20.12 -29.91 -5.38
C SER A 38 -19.56 -29.82 -3.96
N MET A 39 -18.53 -30.62 -3.64
CA MET A 39 -17.85 -30.59 -2.34
C MET A 39 -17.16 -29.24 -2.11
N PHE A 40 -16.48 -28.68 -3.10
CA PHE A 40 -15.84 -27.38 -2.98
C PHE A 40 -16.86 -26.27 -2.67
N LEU A 41 -17.96 -26.19 -3.42
CA LEU A 41 -18.98 -25.15 -3.24
C LEU A 41 -19.76 -25.31 -1.93
N ALA A 42 -19.98 -26.55 -1.46
CA ALA A 42 -20.67 -26.82 -0.20
C ALA A 42 -19.86 -26.43 1.05
N ASN A 43 -18.53 -26.56 1.00
CA ASN A 43 -17.68 -26.29 2.16
C ASN A 43 -17.36 -24.79 2.33
N HIS A 44 -17.76 -24.24 3.47
CA HIS A 44 -17.43 -22.87 3.86
C HIS A 44 -15.95 -22.76 4.22
N ASN A 45 -15.32 -21.61 3.95
CA ASN A 45 -13.88 -21.38 4.23
C ASN A 45 -12.90 -22.37 3.58
N ARG A 46 -13.34 -23.16 2.58
CA ARG A 46 -12.53 -24.24 2.01
C ARG A 46 -11.15 -23.78 1.51
N ILE A 47 -11.08 -22.60 0.90
CA ILE A 47 -9.81 -22.03 0.39
C ILE A 47 -8.86 -21.76 1.57
N THR A 48 -9.34 -21.05 2.60
CA THR A 48 -8.56 -20.72 3.80
C THR A 48 -8.10 -21.97 4.55
N GLN A 49 -8.99 -22.93 4.75
CA GLN A 49 -8.67 -24.20 5.43
C GLN A 49 -7.60 -24.99 4.65
N CYS A 50 -7.73 -25.09 3.33
CA CYS A 50 -6.77 -25.78 2.50
C CYS A 50 -5.39 -25.09 2.53
N LEU A 51 -5.37 -23.75 2.49
CA LEU A 51 -4.14 -22.98 2.59
C LEU A 51 -3.46 -23.21 3.94
N HIS A 52 -4.21 -23.14 5.05
CA HIS A 52 -3.68 -23.38 6.39
C HIS A 52 -3.07 -24.78 6.51
N GLN A 53 -3.79 -25.81 6.06
CA GLN A 53 -3.32 -27.21 6.08
C GLN A 53 -2.05 -27.40 5.25
N GLN A 54 -1.96 -26.78 4.07
CA GLN A 54 -0.78 -26.91 3.22
C GLN A 54 0.43 -26.13 3.76
N LEU A 55 0.21 -25.01 4.43
CA LEU A 55 1.27 -24.24 5.08
C LEU A 55 1.84 -24.97 6.30
N GLU A 56 0.98 -25.54 7.17
CA GLU A 56 1.42 -26.22 8.40
C GLU A 56 2.31 -27.45 8.15
N VAL A 57 2.27 -28.03 6.94
CA VAL A 57 3.15 -29.14 6.55
C VAL A 57 4.59 -28.67 6.29
N ILE A 58 4.79 -27.37 6.03
CA ILE A 58 6.09 -26.79 5.69
C ILE A 58 6.77 -26.32 7.00
N PRO A 59 7.91 -26.92 7.39
CA PRO A 59 8.63 -26.48 8.59
C PRO A 59 9.10 -25.02 8.45
N GLY A 60 8.80 -24.19 9.45
CA GLY A 60 9.22 -22.78 9.49
C GLY A 60 8.42 -21.84 8.58
N TYR A 61 7.25 -22.24 8.08
CA TYR A 61 6.40 -21.37 7.25
C TYR A 61 6.03 -20.05 7.96
N GLU A 62 5.89 -20.10 9.28
CA GLU A 62 5.56 -18.97 10.14
C GLU A 62 6.65 -17.90 10.16
N GLU A 63 7.91 -18.27 9.92
CA GLU A 63 9.02 -17.33 9.85
C GLU A 63 8.89 -16.43 8.61
N LEU A 64 8.62 -17.01 7.44
CA LEU A 64 8.39 -16.22 6.24
C LEU A 64 7.15 -15.31 6.38
N LEU A 65 6.08 -15.82 6.97
CA LEU A 65 4.89 -15.01 7.23
C LEU A 65 5.18 -13.87 8.23
N ALA A 66 6.00 -14.11 9.24
CA ALA A 66 6.44 -13.09 10.18
C ALA A 66 7.23 -11.97 9.48
N ASP A 67 8.10 -12.30 8.50
CA ASP A 67 8.80 -11.29 7.69
C ASP A 67 7.84 -10.43 6.87
N ILE A 68 6.87 -11.07 6.20
CA ILE A 68 5.84 -10.37 5.44
C ILE A 68 5.04 -9.42 6.34
N VAL A 69 4.61 -9.89 7.52
CA VAL A 69 3.87 -9.08 8.49
C VAL A 69 4.73 -7.93 9.02
N ASN A 70 5.99 -8.16 9.35
CA ASN A 70 6.90 -7.14 9.85
C ASN A 70 7.18 -6.05 8.81
N ILE A 71 7.37 -6.42 7.53
CA ILE A 71 7.49 -5.45 6.42
C ILE A 71 6.21 -4.62 6.32
N CYS A 72 5.03 -5.24 6.43
CA CYS A 72 3.77 -4.49 6.39
C CYS A 72 3.66 -3.52 7.58
N VAL A 73 4.09 -3.93 8.77
CA VAL A 73 4.09 -3.08 9.98
C VAL A 73 5.01 -1.88 9.79
N ASP A 74 6.23 -2.11 9.29
CA ASP A 74 7.20 -1.06 8.98
C ASP A 74 6.65 -0.08 7.93
N TYR A 75 6.09 -0.62 6.84
CA TYR A 75 5.54 0.20 5.76
C TYR A 75 4.34 1.04 6.22
N TYR A 76 3.49 0.49 7.10
CA TYR A 76 2.35 1.24 7.62
C TYR A 76 2.79 2.34 8.58
N GLU A 77 3.74 2.04 9.47
CA GLU A 77 4.28 2.98 10.46
C GLU A 77 5.02 4.15 9.79
N ASN A 78 5.85 3.85 8.80
CA ASN A 78 6.67 4.83 8.08
C ASN A 78 5.98 5.45 6.86
N LYS A 79 4.69 5.14 6.63
CA LYS A 79 3.89 5.65 5.51
C LYS A 79 4.48 5.33 4.13
N MET A 80 5.02 4.12 3.97
CA MET A 80 5.55 3.59 2.71
C MET A 80 4.43 3.08 1.79
N TYR A 81 3.46 3.94 1.52
CA TYR A 81 2.33 3.71 0.64
C TYR A 81 1.85 5.06 0.10
N LEU A 82 1.20 5.07 -1.07
CA LEU A 82 0.66 6.31 -1.63
C LEU A 82 -0.87 6.27 -1.67
N THR A 83 -1.47 5.21 -2.21
CA THR A 83 -2.91 5.10 -2.44
C THR A 83 -3.65 4.50 -1.24
N PRO A 84 -4.97 4.76 -1.09
CA PRO A 84 -5.75 4.14 -0.02
C PRO A 84 -5.75 2.61 -0.08
N SER A 85 -5.80 2.03 -1.28
CA SER A 85 -5.77 0.57 -1.46
C SER A 85 -4.46 -0.05 -0.99
N GLU A 86 -3.31 0.61 -1.21
CA GLU A 86 -2.02 0.17 -0.68
C GLU A 86 -2.03 0.22 0.85
N LYS A 87 -2.46 1.35 1.45
CA LYS A 87 -2.61 1.50 2.90
C LYS A 87 -3.44 0.36 3.50
N HIS A 88 -4.62 0.12 2.94
CA HIS A 88 -5.56 -0.91 3.42
C HIS A 88 -5.03 -2.33 3.19
N MET A 89 -4.23 -2.55 2.14
CA MET A 89 -3.61 -3.85 1.87
C MET A 89 -2.68 -4.27 3.01
N LEU A 90 -1.83 -3.35 3.51
CA LEU A 90 -0.90 -3.62 4.61
C LEU A 90 -1.65 -4.18 5.84
N LEU A 91 -2.74 -3.53 6.24
CA LEU A 91 -3.55 -3.97 7.39
C LEU A 91 -4.23 -5.32 7.15
N LYS A 92 -4.73 -5.57 5.93
CA LYS A 92 -5.32 -6.86 5.55
C LYS A 92 -4.29 -7.99 5.60
N VAL A 93 -3.07 -7.74 5.12
CA VAL A 93 -1.96 -8.70 5.16
C VAL A 93 -1.53 -8.96 6.61
N MET A 94 -1.42 -7.94 7.45
CA MET A 94 -1.16 -8.13 8.89
C MET A 94 -2.19 -9.07 9.53
N GLY A 95 -3.49 -8.78 9.32
CA GLY A 95 -4.57 -9.53 9.97
C GLY A 95 -4.62 -10.98 9.51
N PHE A 96 -4.62 -11.21 8.19
CA PHE A 96 -4.68 -12.57 7.66
C PHE A 96 -3.36 -13.33 7.85
N GLY A 97 -2.22 -12.65 7.83
CA GLY A 97 -0.91 -13.23 8.15
C GLY A 97 -0.87 -13.76 9.59
N LEU A 98 -1.27 -12.95 10.57
CA LEU A 98 -1.38 -13.40 11.97
C LEU A 98 -2.35 -14.57 12.12
N TYR A 99 -3.48 -14.54 11.41
CA TYR A 99 -4.45 -15.64 11.41
C TYR A 99 -3.85 -16.95 10.88
N LEU A 100 -3.04 -16.91 9.82
CA LEU A 100 -2.36 -18.10 9.27
C LEU A 100 -1.19 -18.59 10.12
N MET A 101 -0.54 -17.68 10.85
CA MET A 101 0.57 -18.00 11.76
C MET A 101 0.10 -18.61 13.09
N ASP A 102 -1.17 -18.46 13.44
CA ASP A 102 -1.74 -18.94 14.71
C ASP A 102 -2.53 -20.24 14.49
N GLY A 103 -1.82 -21.37 14.57
CA GLY A 103 -2.31 -22.70 14.22
C GLY A 103 -1.88 -23.79 15.20
N ASN A 104 -1.85 -25.06 14.78
CA ASN A 104 -1.42 -26.17 15.65
C ASN A 104 0.10 -26.20 15.82
N VAL A 105 0.84 -25.79 14.79
CA VAL A 105 2.31 -25.87 14.73
C VAL A 105 2.97 -24.57 15.23
N SER A 106 2.32 -23.43 15.04
CA SER A 106 2.84 -22.09 15.37
C SER A 106 1.87 -21.33 16.27
N ASN A 107 2.40 -20.42 17.09
CA ASN A 107 1.62 -19.61 18.02
C ASN A 107 2.16 -18.17 18.03
N ILE A 108 1.32 -17.21 17.63
CA ILE A 108 1.72 -15.81 17.46
C ILE A 108 2.15 -15.15 18.78
N TYR A 109 1.60 -15.58 19.92
CA TYR A 109 1.93 -15.03 21.23
C TYR A 109 3.31 -15.48 21.71
N LYS A 110 3.75 -16.68 21.33
CA LYS A 110 5.12 -17.15 21.57
C LYS A 110 6.11 -16.44 20.65
N LEU A 111 5.74 -16.17 19.40
CA LEU A 111 6.57 -15.37 18.48
C LEU A 111 6.74 -13.93 18.99
N ASP A 112 5.66 -13.32 19.49
CA ASP A 112 5.69 -12.01 20.14
C ASP A 112 6.57 -11.99 21.39
N ALA A 113 6.51 -13.03 22.25
CA ALA A 113 7.37 -13.16 23.41
C ALA A 113 8.87 -13.25 23.04
N LYS A 114 9.19 -13.84 21.87
CA LYS A 114 10.53 -13.88 21.29
C LYS A 114 10.90 -12.59 20.54
N LYS A 115 10.03 -11.57 20.53
CA LYS A 115 10.15 -10.33 19.76
C LYS A 115 10.28 -10.55 18.25
N ARG A 116 9.79 -11.68 17.74
CA ARG A 116 9.81 -12.01 16.32
C ARG A 116 8.80 -11.18 15.52
N ILE A 117 7.69 -10.85 16.16
CA ILE A 117 6.64 -9.95 15.68
C ILE A 117 6.25 -9.00 16.81
N ASN A 118 5.57 -7.90 16.49
CA ASN A 118 5.10 -6.93 17.47
C ASN A 118 3.57 -6.82 17.46
N LEU A 119 2.90 -7.61 18.29
CA LEU A 119 1.43 -7.62 18.34
C LEU A 119 0.87 -6.29 18.86
N SER A 120 1.61 -5.58 19.73
CA SER A 120 1.19 -4.29 20.28
C SER A 120 1.04 -3.20 19.21
N LYS A 121 1.96 -3.13 18.24
CA LYS A 121 1.82 -2.20 17.10
C LYS A 121 0.60 -2.53 16.26
N ILE A 122 0.40 -3.81 15.93
CA ILE A 122 -0.74 -4.25 15.13
C ILE A 122 -2.07 -3.97 15.84
N ASP A 123 -2.15 -4.23 17.16
CA ASP A 123 -3.32 -3.89 17.99
C ASP A 123 -3.63 -2.40 17.91
N LYS A 124 -2.62 -1.53 18.05
CA LYS A 124 -2.80 -0.07 17.93
C LYS A 124 -3.32 0.33 16.55
N PHE A 125 -2.77 -0.24 15.49
CA PHE A 125 -3.21 0.05 14.13
C PHE A 125 -4.66 -0.38 13.89
N PHE A 126 -5.03 -1.58 14.33
CA PHE A 126 -6.40 -2.10 14.21
C PHE A 126 -7.39 -1.36 15.09
N LYS A 127 -6.94 -0.83 16.24
CA LYS A 127 -7.78 0.02 17.09
C LYS A 127 -8.03 1.39 16.46
N GLN A 128 -7.01 1.97 15.82
CA GLN A 128 -7.15 3.25 15.13
C GLN A 128 -8.03 3.13 13.88
N LEU A 129 -7.80 2.11 13.06
CA LEU A 129 -8.57 1.79 11.87
C LEU A 129 -9.01 0.33 11.93
N GLN A 130 -10.28 0.12 12.28
CA GLN A 130 -10.91 -1.17 12.55
C GLN A 130 -11.49 -1.85 11.31
N VAL A 131 -11.97 -1.08 10.33
CA VAL A 131 -12.70 -1.60 9.17
C VAL A 131 -12.11 -1.02 7.89
N VAL A 132 -11.87 -1.89 6.91
CA VAL A 132 -11.37 -1.50 5.58
C VAL A 132 -12.09 -2.26 4.47
N PRO A 133 -12.09 -1.74 3.23
CA PRO A 133 -12.61 -2.44 2.07
C PRO A 133 -11.89 -3.77 1.79
N LEU A 134 -12.67 -4.84 1.69
CA LEU A 134 -12.17 -6.14 1.23
C LEU A 134 -12.31 -6.27 -0.29
N PHE A 135 -13.54 -6.12 -0.80
CA PHE A 135 -13.84 -6.13 -2.24
C PHE A 135 -15.22 -5.53 -2.52
N GLY A 136 -15.29 -4.46 -3.31
CA GLY A 136 -16.56 -3.76 -3.57
C GLY A 136 -17.18 -3.22 -2.27
N ASP A 137 -18.45 -3.52 -2.06
CA ASP A 137 -19.22 -3.23 -0.84
C ASP A 137 -18.94 -4.21 0.31
N MET A 138 -18.22 -5.32 0.05
CA MET A 138 -17.81 -6.25 1.09
C MET A 138 -16.63 -5.67 1.88
N GLN A 139 -16.86 -5.45 3.17
CA GLN A 139 -15.86 -4.91 4.10
C GLN A 139 -15.20 -6.03 4.92
N ILE A 140 -14.09 -5.71 5.60
CA ILE A 140 -13.47 -6.58 6.58
C ILE A 140 -13.22 -5.82 7.89
N GLU A 141 -13.78 -6.33 8.98
CA GLU A 141 -13.39 -5.93 10.34
C GLU A 141 -12.06 -6.60 10.66
N LEU A 142 -10.99 -5.82 10.81
CA LEU A 142 -9.63 -6.32 10.97
C LEU A 142 -9.46 -7.15 12.25
N ALA A 143 -10.12 -6.73 13.32
CA ALA A 143 -10.16 -7.46 14.59
C ALA A 143 -10.80 -8.86 14.46
N ARG A 144 -11.58 -9.13 13.40
CA ARG A 144 -12.15 -10.46 13.15
C ARG A 144 -11.07 -11.52 13.01
N TYR A 145 -9.97 -11.22 12.31
CA TYR A 145 -8.86 -12.17 12.14
C TYR A 145 -8.29 -12.61 13.49
N ILE A 146 -8.15 -11.66 14.42
CA ILE A 146 -7.69 -11.89 15.78
C ILE A 146 -8.72 -12.71 16.56
N LYS A 147 -9.99 -12.29 16.58
CA LYS A 147 -11.08 -12.96 17.33
C LYS A 147 -11.28 -14.42 16.91
N THR A 148 -10.93 -14.77 15.67
CA THR A 148 -11.10 -16.13 15.13
C THR A 148 -9.80 -16.94 15.08
N SER A 149 -8.68 -16.43 15.61
CA SER A 149 -7.41 -17.15 15.63
C SER A 149 -7.44 -18.28 16.66
N ALA A 150 -6.60 -19.31 16.48
CA ALA A 150 -6.65 -20.55 17.25
C ALA A 150 -6.49 -20.32 18.76
N HIS A 151 -5.63 -19.40 19.18
CA HIS A 151 -5.27 -19.18 20.58
C HIS A 151 -5.80 -17.85 21.16
N TYR A 152 -6.82 -17.25 20.53
CA TYR A 152 -7.35 -15.96 20.95
C TYR A 152 -7.95 -15.99 22.36
N GLU A 153 -8.73 -17.04 22.67
CA GLU A 153 -9.51 -17.15 23.90
C GLU A 153 -8.65 -17.06 25.17
N GLU A 154 -7.49 -17.74 25.20
CA GLU A 154 -6.57 -17.68 26.34
C GLU A 154 -5.81 -16.35 26.44
N ASN A 155 -5.82 -15.54 25.38
CA ASN A 155 -4.98 -14.35 25.21
C ASN A 155 -5.78 -13.06 24.97
N LYS A 156 -7.08 -13.05 25.31
CA LYS A 156 -7.97 -11.89 25.11
C LYS A 156 -7.45 -10.59 25.70
N SER A 157 -6.79 -10.65 26.87
CA SER A 157 -6.26 -9.49 27.57
C SER A 157 -5.17 -8.72 26.82
N LYS A 158 -4.53 -9.34 25.82
CA LYS A 158 -3.51 -8.69 24.99
C LYS A 158 -4.07 -7.74 23.93
N TRP A 159 -5.36 -7.80 23.64
CA TRP A 159 -5.96 -7.10 22.52
C TRP A 159 -6.94 -6.01 23.00
N THR A 160 -6.71 -4.78 22.56
CA THR A 160 -7.60 -3.65 22.82
C THR A 160 -8.43 -3.29 21.58
N CYS A 161 -8.00 -3.67 20.38
CA CYS A 161 -8.75 -3.49 19.13
C CYS A 161 -10.00 -4.36 19.02
N THR A 162 -10.11 -5.41 19.84
CA THR A 162 -11.29 -6.29 19.89
C THR A 162 -12.40 -5.75 20.79
N GLN A 163 -12.12 -4.71 21.57
CA GLN A 163 -13.07 -4.03 22.46
C GLN A 163 -13.90 -3.01 21.69
N SER A 164 -15.16 -2.84 22.10
CA SER A 164 -16.09 -1.90 21.48
C SER A 164 -15.75 -0.45 21.85
N SER A 165 -14.87 0.17 21.08
CA SER A 165 -14.64 1.62 21.11
C SER A 165 -14.72 2.19 19.70
N ILE A 166 -15.52 3.24 19.52
CA ILE A 166 -15.59 3.96 18.24
C ILE A 166 -14.35 4.84 18.14
N SER A 167 -13.54 4.61 17.10
CA SER A 167 -12.37 5.45 16.84
C SER A 167 -12.80 6.84 16.36
N PRO A 168 -12.18 7.93 16.84
CA PRO A 168 -12.37 9.29 16.28
C PRO A 168 -12.07 9.37 14.79
N GLN A 169 -11.31 8.41 14.24
CA GLN A 169 -11.07 8.24 12.80
C GLN A 169 -12.38 8.17 11.98
N TYR A 170 -13.50 7.76 12.58
CA TYR A 170 -14.79 7.64 11.90
C TYR A 170 -15.71 8.84 12.06
N ASN A 171 -15.31 9.86 12.82
CA ASN A 171 -16.03 11.12 12.92
C ASN A 171 -15.52 12.10 11.87
N ILE A 172 -16.17 12.13 10.70
CA ILE A 172 -15.76 13.02 9.61
C ILE A 172 -15.82 14.49 9.99
N CYS A 173 -16.77 14.88 10.84
CA CYS A 173 -16.97 16.27 11.26
C CYS A 173 -15.79 16.79 12.07
N GLU A 174 -15.19 15.98 12.95
CA GLU A 174 -13.99 16.35 13.71
C GLU A 174 -12.76 16.56 12.81
N GLN A 175 -12.69 15.84 11.70
CA GLN A 175 -11.56 15.93 10.76
C GLN A 175 -11.70 17.10 9.78
N MET A 176 -12.89 17.70 9.64
CA MET A 176 -13.14 18.75 8.66
C MET A 176 -12.25 19.97 8.82
N VAL A 177 -11.92 20.36 10.05
CA VAL A 177 -11.05 21.53 10.32
C VAL A 177 -9.69 21.32 9.66
N GLN A 178 -9.03 20.21 9.98
CA GLN A 178 -7.72 19.91 9.41
C GLN A 178 -7.76 19.72 7.89
N ILE A 179 -8.82 19.10 7.36
CA ILE A 179 -8.97 18.90 5.91
C ILE A 179 -9.08 20.25 5.19
N ARG A 180 -9.91 21.18 5.70
CA ARG A 180 -10.08 22.53 5.13
C ARG A 180 -8.77 23.31 5.18
N ASP A 181 -8.06 23.27 6.30
CA ASP A 181 -6.77 23.96 6.46
C ASP A 181 -5.72 23.41 5.50
N ASP A 182 -5.61 22.08 5.40
CA ASP A 182 -4.71 21.41 4.45
C ASP A 182 -5.05 21.80 3.01
N HIS A 183 -6.34 21.84 2.66
CA HIS A 183 -6.84 22.20 1.34
C HIS A 183 -6.51 23.65 0.97
N ILE A 184 -6.82 24.62 1.85
CA ILE A 184 -6.54 26.04 1.61
C ILE A 184 -5.05 26.27 1.43
N ARG A 185 -4.22 25.70 2.31
CA ARG A 185 -2.76 25.85 2.27
C ARG A 185 -2.18 25.29 0.97
N PHE A 186 -2.55 24.06 0.62
CA PHE A 186 -2.00 23.39 -0.55
C PHE A 186 -2.45 24.04 -1.86
N ILE A 187 -3.74 24.36 -2.01
CA ILE A 187 -4.23 25.00 -3.23
C ILE A 187 -3.63 26.39 -3.42
N SER A 188 -3.47 27.16 -2.32
CA SER A 188 -2.82 28.47 -2.40
C SER A 188 -1.39 28.35 -2.91
N GLU A 189 -0.64 27.37 -2.43
CA GLU A 189 0.72 27.08 -2.91
C GLU A 189 0.72 26.64 -4.38
N LEU A 190 -0.12 25.66 -4.73
CA LEU A 190 -0.27 25.13 -6.10
C LEU A 190 -0.62 26.22 -7.10
N ALA A 191 -1.55 27.12 -6.74
CA ALA A 191 -1.98 28.21 -7.60
C ALA A 191 -0.85 29.19 -7.94
N ARG A 192 0.09 29.43 -7.01
CA ARG A 192 1.26 30.28 -7.29
C ARG A 192 2.13 29.67 -8.39
N TYR A 193 2.44 28.38 -8.30
CA TYR A 193 3.22 27.67 -9.32
C TYR A 193 2.46 27.58 -10.64
N SER A 194 1.14 27.32 -10.61
CA SER A 194 0.34 27.30 -11.84
C SER A 194 0.33 28.66 -12.54
N ASN A 195 0.18 29.76 -11.79
CA ASN A 195 0.15 31.11 -12.34
C ASN A 195 1.53 31.54 -12.84
N SER A 196 2.61 31.17 -12.13
CA SER A 196 3.96 31.44 -12.61
C SER A 196 4.20 30.75 -13.94
N GLU A 197 3.85 29.47 -14.10
CA GLU A 197 4.00 28.76 -15.38
C GLU A 197 3.20 29.39 -16.53
N VAL A 198 1.99 29.89 -16.26
CA VAL A 198 1.16 30.56 -17.28
C VAL A 198 1.77 31.91 -17.69
N VAL A 199 2.29 32.68 -16.73
CA VAL A 199 2.89 33.99 -16.99
C VAL A 199 4.27 33.86 -17.65
N THR A 200 5.12 32.95 -17.18
CA THR A 200 6.48 32.73 -17.71
C THR A 200 6.49 31.88 -18.99
N GLY A 201 5.47 31.07 -19.24
CA GLY A 201 5.31 30.31 -20.50
C GLY A 201 5.14 31.19 -21.74
N SER A 202 5.05 32.51 -21.58
CA SER A 202 4.99 33.50 -22.67
C SER A 202 6.34 34.17 -22.98
N GLY A 203 7.43 33.85 -22.27
CA GLY A 203 8.73 34.50 -22.47
C GLY A 203 9.93 33.64 -22.10
N LEU A 204 10.64 33.18 -23.14
CA LEU A 204 12.02 32.67 -23.16
C LEU A 204 12.30 31.36 -22.41
N ASP A 205 12.83 30.39 -23.17
CA ASP A 205 13.36 29.08 -22.78
C ASP A 205 14.50 29.14 -21.72
N SER A 206 14.25 29.60 -20.50
CA SER A 206 15.18 29.34 -19.38
C SER A 206 14.86 27.97 -18.78
N GLN A 207 15.78 27.02 -18.95
CA GLN A 207 15.73 25.75 -18.22
C GLN A 207 15.67 26.04 -16.71
N LYS A 208 14.72 25.42 -16.01
CA LYS A 208 14.59 25.53 -14.54
C LYS A 208 15.80 24.88 -13.86
N SER A 209 16.13 25.34 -12.65
CA SER A 209 17.19 24.72 -11.84
C SER A 209 16.75 23.36 -11.27
N ASP A 210 17.73 22.59 -10.77
CA ASP A 210 17.46 21.31 -10.09
C ASP A 210 16.56 21.52 -8.85
N GLU A 211 16.73 22.62 -8.11
CA GLU A 211 15.90 22.99 -6.96
C GLU A 211 14.46 23.31 -7.36
N GLU A 212 14.25 24.09 -8.42
CA GLU A 212 12.90 24.42 -8.91
C GLU A 212 12.16 23.17 -9.40
N TYR A 213 12.85 22.25 -10.08
CA TYR A 213 12.26 20.96 -10.45
C TYR A 213 11.96 20.10 -9.21
N ARG A 214 12.83 20.14 -8.20
CA ARG A 214 12.63 19.41 -6.94
C ARG A 214 11.40 19.90 -6.19
N GLU A 215 11.19 21.22 -6.11
CA GLU A 215 10.00 21.81 -5.48
C GLU A 215 8.71 21.34 -6.15
N LEU A 216 8.68 21.32 -7.49
CA LEU A 216 7.53 20.83 -8.27
C LEU A 216 7.32 19.32 -8.10
N PHE A 217 8.40 18.53 -8.00
CA PHE A 217 8.32 17.10 -7.68
C PHE A 217 7.71 16.88 -6.28
N ASP A 218 8.18 17.60 -5.27
CA ASP A 218 7.68 17.48 -3.90
C ASP A 218 6.23 18.00 -3.77
N LEU A 219 5.86 19.03 -4.54
CA LEU A 219 4.47 19.51 -4.65
C LEU A 219 3.55 18.45 -5.28
N ALA A 220 3.99 17.78 -6.35
CA ALA A 220 3.25 16.71 -7.00
C ALA A 220 2.97 15.55 -6.02
N LEU A 221 4.01 15.11 -5.29
CA LEU A 221 3.89 14.04 -4.31
C LEU A 221 2.95 14.43 -3.15
N ARG A 222 3.11 15.64 -2.59
CA ARG A 222 2.23 16.15 -1.52
C ARG A 222 0.77 16.22 -1.96
N GLY A 223 0.51 16.66 -3.21
CA GLY A 223 -0.84 16.72 -3.76
C GLY A 223 -1.49 15.33 -3.86
N LEU A 224 -0.76 14.34 -4.36
CA LEU A 224 -1.24 12.94 -4.43
C LEU A 224 -1.47 12.35 -3.03
N GLN A 225 -0.59 12.64 -2.06
CA GLN A 225 -0.75 12.20 -0.67
C GLN A 225 -1.98 12.82 0.00
N LEU A 226 -2.29 14.10 -0.25
CA LEU A 226 -3.49 14.76 0.25
C LEU A 226 -4.76 14.15 -0.35
N LEU A 227 -4.79 13.98 -1.68
CA LEU A 227 -5.90 13.31 -2.37
C LEU A 227 -6.14 11.91 -1.82
N SER A 228 -5.07 11.15 -1.59
CA SER A 228 -5.14 9.82 -0.98
C SER A 228 -5.66 9.87 0.45
N LYS A 229 -5.14 10.76 1.31
CA LYS A 229 -5.58 10.92 2.70
C LYS A 229 -7.08 11.20 2.79
N TRP A 230 -7.59 12.14 1.99
CA TRP A 230 -9.01 12.50 1.99
C TRP A 230 -9.88 11.39 1.40
N SER A 231 -9.45 10.75 0.31
CA SER A 231 -10.17 9.62 -0.29
C SER A 231 -10.24 8.43 0.67
N ALA A 232 -9.14 8.12 1.35
CA ALA A 232 -9.09 7.11 2.39
C ALA A 232 -10.08 7.42 3.51
N HIS A 233 -10.13 8.67 3.99
CA HIS A 233 -11.04 9.05 5.06
C HIS A 233 -12.52 8.86 4.69
N VAL A 234 -12.94 9.32 3.50
CA VAL A 234 -14.30 9.11 2.98
C VAL A 234 -14.62 7.61 2.92
N MET A 235 -13.72 6.80 2.37
CA MET A 235 -13.93 5.35 2.22
C MET A 235 -13.91 4.62 3.56
N GLU A 236 -13.08 5.02 4.52
CA GLU A 236 -12.98 4.40 5.85
C GLU A 236 -14.23 4.65 6.68
N VAL A 237 -14.77 5.88 6.67
CA VAL A 237 -16.05 6.20 7.33
C VAL A 237 -17.19 5.42 6.67
N TYR A 238 -17.25 5.39 5.33
CA TYR A 238 -18.24 4.59 4.60
C TYR A 238 -18.15 3.09 4.94
N SER A 239 -16.95 2.53 4.94
CA SER A 239 -16.70 1.12 5.24
C SER A 239 -17.14 0.76 6.67
N TRP A 240 -16.84 1.64 7.63
CA TRP A 240 -17.24 1.44 9.01
C TRP A 240 -18.76 1.46 9.18
N LYS A 241 -19.46 2.41 8.55
CA LYS A 241 -20.93 2.53 8.60
C LYS A 241 -21.61 1.32 7.95
N LEU A 242 -21.03 0.72 6.90
CA LEU A 242 -21.57 -0.48 6.25
C LEU A 242 -21.62 -1.70 7.19
N VAL A 243 -20.65 -1.85 8.09
CA VAL A 243 -20.63 -2.99 9.04
C VAL A 243 -21.24 -2.66 10.40
N HIS A 244 -21.65 -1.41 10.61
CA HIS A 244 -22.34 -0.93 11.81
C HIS A 244 -23.66 -0.24 11.42
N PRO A 245 -24.65 -0.99 10.88
CA PRO A 245 -25.95 -0.42 10.55
C PRO A 245 -26.60 0.19 11.80
N THR A 246 -27.24 1.34 11.62
CA THR A 246 -27.99 1.97 12.72
C THR A 246 -29.24 1.16 13.06
N ASP A 247 -29.91 1.56 14.13
CA ASP A 247 -31.20 1.02 14.53
C ASP A 247 -32.09 2.13 15.11
N LYS A 248 -33.31 1.74 15.49
CA LYS A 248 -34.31 2.63 16.08
C LYS A 248 -33.88 3.24 17.43
N PHE A 249 -32.88 2.67 18.11
CA PHE A 249 -32.39 3.16 19.39
C PHE A 249 -31.33 4.25 19.18
N CYS A 250 -30.45 4.07 18.19
CA CYS A 250 -29.43 5.04 17.81
C CYS A 250 -29.98 6.17 16.92
N ASN A 251 -30.97 5.90 16.07
CA ASN A 251 -31.64 6.89 15.22
C ASN A 251 -33.17 6.71 15.29
N LYS A 252 -33.86 7.70 15.87
CA LYS A 252 -35.32 7.68 16.05
C LYS A 252 -36.09 7.68 14.72
N ASP A 253 -35.50 8.19 13.66
CA ASP A 253 -36.11 8.23 12.32
C ASP A 253 -35.91 6.93 11.54
N CYS A 254 -35.14 5.97 12.09
CA CYS A 254 -34.93 4.66 11.49
C CYS A 254 -36.09 3.70 11.83
N PRO A 255 -36.91 3.27 10.85
CA PRO A 255 -37.97 2.31 11.10
C PRO A 255 -37.42 0.95 11.53
N GLY A 256 -38.13 0.26 12.42
CA GLY A 256 -37.78 -1.11 12.81
C GLY A 256 -37.90 -2.14 11.68
N THR A 257 -38.60 -1.80 10.60
CA THR A 257 -38.77 -2.62 9.39
C THR A 257 -37.74 -2.32 8.30
N ALA A 258 -36.85 -1.34 8.50
CA ALA A 258 -35.85 -0.98 7.50
C ALA A 258 -34.84 -2.11 7.29
N GLU A 259 -34.58 -2.43 6.02
CA GLU A 259 -33.61 -3.46 5.65
C GLU A 259 -32.18 -3.04 6.07
N GLU A 260 -31.30 -4.02 6.22
CA GLU A 260 -29.94 -3.78 6.72
C GLU A 260 -29.16 -2.78 5.86
N TYR A 261 -29.29 -2.84 4.53
CA TYR A 261 -28.60 -1.90 3.64
C TYR A 261 -29.11 -0.47 3.81
N GLU A 262 -30.41 -0.26 3.99
CA GLU A 262 -30.99 1.05 4.25
C GLU A 262 -30.55 1.60 5.62
N ARG A 263 -30.45 0.74 6.63
CA ARG A 263 -29.92 1.06 7.96
C ARG A 263 -28.42 1.34 7.96
N ALA A 264 -27.66 0.71 7.08
CA ALA A 264 -26.22 0.92 6.91
C ALA A 264 -25.91 2.21 6.13
N THR A 265 -26.83 2.66 5.27
CA THR A 265 -26.63 3.80 4.38
C THR A 265 -27.57 4.96 4.75
N ARG A 266 -28.80 5.00 4.21
CA ARG A 266 -29.76 6.11 4.31
C ARG A 266 -29.91 6.66 5.73
N TYR A 267 -30.06 5.79 6.72
CA TYR A 267 -30.31 6.17 8.11
C TYR A 267 -29.05 6.32 8.96
N ASN A 268 -27.86 5.97 8.44
CA ASN A 268 -26.62 5.93 9.22
C ASN A 268 -25.79 7.22 9.15
N TYR A 269 -26.30 8.26 8.48
CA TYR A 269 -25.63 9.55 8.36
C TYR A 269 -26.53 10.69 8.84
N THR A 270 -26.00 11.54 9.71
CA THR A 270 -26.66 12.81 10.07
C THR A 270 -26.60 13.81 8.90
N SER A 271 -27.30 14.94 9.03
CA SER A 271 -27.25 16.01 8.04
C SER A 271 -25.83 16.57 7.90
N GLU A 272 -25.18 16.81 9.04
CA GLU A 272 -23.82 17.35 9.16
C GLU A 272 -22.81 16.40 8.53
N GLU A 273 -22.91 15.09 8.80
CA GLU A 273 -22.04 14.09 8.18
C GLU A 273 -22.21 14.12 6.65
N LYS A 274 -23.44 14.16 6.12
CA LYS A 274 -23.67 14.23 4.65
C LYS A 274 -23.05 15.48 4.02
N PHE A 275 -23.19 16.64 4.65
CA PHE A 275 -22.57 17.87 4.17
C PHE A 275 -21.04 17.76 4.19
N ALA A 276 -20.46 17.24 5.27
CA ALA A 276 -19.02 17.01 5.37
C ALA A 276 -18.52 16.06 4.28
N PHE A 277 -19.23 14.95 4.01
CA PHE A 277 -18.91 14.04 2.92
C PHE A 277 -18.90 14.74 1.55
N VAL A 278 -19.94 15.51 1.24
CA VAL A 278 -20.03 16.24 -0.02
C VAL A 278 -18.88 17.25 -0.16
N GLU A 279 -18.56 17.95 0.93
CA GLU A 279 -17.46 18.93 0.94
C GLU A 279 -16.11 18.26 0.69
N VAL A 280 -15.80 17.14 1.36
CA VAL A 280 -14.55 16.40 1.14
C VAL A 280 -14.48 15.84 -0.29
N ILE A 281 -15.57 15.27 -0.81
CA ILE A 281 -15.62 14.77 -2.18
C ILE A 281 -15.41 15.91 -3.20
N ALA A 282 -16.00 17.08 -2.96
CA ALA A 282 -15.80 18.25 -3.78
C ALA A 282 -14.35 18.75 -3.74
N MET A 283 -13.72 18.81 -2.57
CA MET A 283 -12.30 19.15 -2.41
C MET A 283 -11.38 18.15 -3.14
N ILE A 284 -11.65 16.84 -3.02
CA ILE A 284 -10.90 15.80 -3.75
C ILE A 284 -11.02 16.01 -5.26
N LYS A 285 -12.24 16.14 -5.78
CA LYS A 285 -12.47 16.30 -7.23
C LYS A 285 -11.93 17.63 -7.75
N GLY A 286 -12.06 18.71 -6.99
CA GLY A 286 -11.51 20.02 -7.32
C GLY A 286 -9.98 19.98 -7.41
N LEU A 287 -9.33 19.45 -6.39
CA LEU A 287 -7.87 19.30 -6.39
C LEU A 287 -7.40 18.34 -7.49
N GLN A 288 -8.10 17.24 -7.74
CA GLN A 288 -7.80 16.32 -8.85
C GLN A 288 -7.75 17.06 -10.20
N VAL A 289 -8.71 17.95 -10.47
CA VAL A 289 -8.73 18.76 -11.70
C VAL A 289 -7.51 19.68 -11.76
N LEU A 290 -7.16 20.36 -10.66
CA LEU A 290 -6.01 21.26 -10.62
C LEU A 290 -4.69 20.52 -10.84
N MET A 291 -4.52 19.37 -10.18
CA MET A 291 -3.35 18.50 -10.35
C MET A 291 -3.25 18.00 -11.80
N GLY A 292 -4.37 17.61 -12.41
CA GLY A 292 -4.42 17.19 -13.81
C GLY A 292 -4.06 18.31 -14.80
N ARG A 293 -4.44 19.57 -14.51
CA ARG A 293 -4.03 20.72 -15.35
C ARG A 293 -2.52 20.97 -15.30
N MET A 294 -1.88 20.67 -14.17
CA MET A 294 -0.42 20.79 -14.01
C MET A 294 0.35 19.54 -14.45
N GLU A 295 -0.32 18.52 -15.01
CA GLU A 295 0.30 17.24 -15.34
C GLU A 295 1.53 17.39 -16.22
N SER A 296 1.50 18.22 -17.28
CA SER A 296 2.65 18.41 -18.17
C SER A 296 3.88 18.95 -17.43
N VAL A 297 3.67 19.95 -16.56
CA VAL A 297 4.70 20.59 -15.74
C VAL A 297 5.28 19.58 -14.73
N PHE A 298 4.41 18.85 -14.03
CA PHE A 298 4.83 17.82 -13.09
C PHE A 298 5.58 16.69 -13.77
N ASN A 299 5.11 16.21 -14.91
CA ASN A 299 5.77 15.15 -15.67
C ASN A 299 7.21 15.53 -16.06
N GLN A 300 7.44 16.78 -16.47
CA GLN A 300 8.78 17.28 -16.75
C GLN A 300 9.62 17.36 -15.48
N ALA A 301 9.11 17.99 -14.42
CA ALA A 301 9.84 18.16 -13.16
C ALA A 301 10.20 16.82 -12.49
N ILE A 302 9.27 15.87 -12.49
CA ILE A 302 9.45 14.54 -11.91
C ILE A 302 10.56 13.79 -12.65
N ARG A 303 10.56 13.81 -13.99
CA ARG A 303 11.58 13.09 -14.77
C ARG A 303 12.97 13.68 -14.56
N ASN A 304 13.11 15.01 -14.57
CA ASN A 304 14.39 15.66 -14.30
C ASN A 304 14.89 15.35 -12.88
N THR A 305 14.02 15.48 -11.89
CA THR A 305 14.38 15.23 -10.48
C THR A 305 14.80 13.77 -10.25
N ILE A 306 14.04 12.80 -10.76
CA ILE A 306 14.37 11.38 -10.61
C ILE A 306 15.68 11.06 -11.33
N TYR A 307 15.88 11.58 -12.54
CA TYR A 307 17.11 11.37 -13.29
C TYR A 307 18.32 11.94 -12.54
N ALA A 308 18.26 13.21 -12.13
CA ALA A 308 19.33 13.88 -11.39
C ALA A 308 19.67 13.11 -10.11
N ALA A 309 18.66 12.78 -9.29
CA ALA A 309 18.87 12.02 -8.06
C ALA A 309 19.50 10.65 -8.31
N LEU A 310 19.09 9.93 -9.37
CA LEU A 310 19.62 8.62 -9.70
C LEU A 310 21.07 8.69 -10.20
N GLN A 311 21.37 9.65 -11.09
CA GLN A 311 22.71 9.82 -11.64
C GLN A 311 23.70 10.38 -10.62
N ASP A 312 23.30 11.37 -9.81
CA ASP A 312 24.15 11.91 -8.75
C ASP A 312 24.47 10.82 -7.72
N PHE A 313 23.47 10.02 -7.34
CA PHE A 313 23.69 8.90 -6.44
C PHE A 313 24.67 7.88 -7.03
N ALA A 314 24.45 7.44 -8.27
CA ALA A 314 25.23 6.35 -8.86
C ALA A 314 26.63 6.77 -9.33
N GLN A 315 26.76 7.94 -9.94
CA GLN A 315 28.02 8.44 -10.48
C GLN A 315 28.89 9.10 -9.41
N VAL A 316 28.30 9.74 -8.40
CA VAL A 316 29.03 10.52 -7.38
C VAL A 316 28.95 9.84 -6.01
N THR A 317 27.75 9.64 -5.45
CA THR A 317 27.61 9.13 -4.07
C THR A 317 28.19 7.73 -3.90
N LEU A 318 27.99 6.83 -4.85
CA LEU A 318 28.53 5.45 -4.79
C LEU A 318 30.05 5.36 -4.99
N ARG A 319 30.75 6.45 -5.34
CA ARG A 319 32.22 6.44 -5.48
C ARG A 319 32.91 6.09 -4.18
N GLU A 320 32.49 6.67 -3.06
CA GLU A 320 33.15 6.44 -1.77
C GLU A 320 32.91 5.02 -1.23
N PRO A 321 31.68 4.47 -1.20
CA PRO A 321 31.45 3.06 -0.89
C PRO A 321 32.25 2.11 -1.79
N LEU A 322 32.29 2.38 -3.10
CA LEU A 322 33.05 1.57 -4.06
C LEU A 322 34.55 1.64 -3.77
N ARG A 323 35.11 2.83 -3.53
CA ARG A 323 36.52 3.02 -3.16
C ARG A 323 36.88 2.22 -1.93
N GLN A 324 36.05 2.27 -0.90
CA GLN A 324 36.28 1.50 0.32
C GLN A 324 36.21 -0.01 0.07
N ALA A 325 35.27 -0.46 -0.75
CA ALA A 325 35.13 -1.87 -1.13
C ALA A 325 36.37 -2.36 -1.89
N VAL A 326 36.86 -1.61 -2.88
CA VAL A 326 38.08 -1.90 -3.64
C VAL A 326 39.31 -1.93 -2.73
N ARG A 327 39.51 -0.88 -1.91
CA ARG A 327 40.63 -0.80 -0.97
C ARG A 327 40.67 -1.96 0.02
N LYS A 328 39.50 -2.40 0.50
CA LYS A 328 39.35 -3.53 1.44
C LYS A 328 39.20 -4.89 0.74
N LYS A 329 39.29 -4.95 -0.59
CA LYS A 329 39.12 -6.18 -1.40
C LYS A 329 37.79 -6.92 -1.13
N LYS A 330 36.70 -6.18 -0.86
CA LYS A 330 35.35 -6.74 -0.66
C LYS A 330 34.70 -7.08 -2.01
N ASN A 331 35.14 -8.16 -2.65
CA ASN A 331 34.76 -8.51 -4.03
C ASN A 331 33.25 -8.59 -4.28
N VAL A 332 32.48 -9.15 -3.34
CA VAL A 332 31.01 -9.22 -3.45
C VAL A 332 30.40 -7.80 -3.51
N LEU A 333 30.78 -6.93 -2.56
CA LEU A 333 30.32 -5.54 -2.53
C LEU A 333 30.75 -4.74 -3.78
N ILE A 334 31.98 -4.96 -4.27
CA ILE A 334 32.46 -4.36 -5.52
C ILE A 334 31.56 -4.79 -6.68
N SER A 335 31.24 -6.09 -6.78
CA SER A 335 30.43 -6.63 -7.88
C SER A 335 29.03 -6.01 -7.92
N VAL A 336 28.35 -5.87 -6.76
CA VAL A 336 27.01 -5.28 -6.67
C VAL A 336 27.04 -3.78 -6.97
N LEU A 337 27.97 -3.03 -6.38
CA LEU A 337 28.10 -1.58 -6.63
C LEU A 337 28.42 -1.27 -8.09
N GLN A 338 29.28 -2.08 -8.72
CA GLN A 338 29.57 -1.96 -10.15
C GLN A 338 28.38 -2.38 -11.02
N ALA A 339 27.62 -3.42 -10.63
CA ALA A 339 26.42 -3.83 -11.35
C ALA A 339 25.37 -2.70 -11.35
N ILE A 340 25.15 -2.04 -10.21
CA ILE A 340 24.32 -0.83 -10.11
C ILE A 340 24.80 0.23 -11.10
N ARG A 341 26.08 0.64 -11.01
CA ARG A 341 26.65 1.67 -11.88
C ARG A 341 26.51 1.33 -13.37
N LYS A 342 26.82 0.09 -13.77
CA LYS A 342 26.69 -0.38 -15.17
C LYS A 342 25.24 -0.39 -15.68
N THR A 343 24.27 -0.57 -14.79
CA THR A 343 22.85 -0.67 -15.18
C THR A 343 22.23 0.71 -15.43
N ILE A 344 22.68 1.75 -14.73
CA ILE A 344 22.00 3.06 -14.73
C ILE A 344 22.87 4.27 -15.02
N CYS A 345 24.19 4.23 -14.89
CA CYS A 345 25.02 5.41 -15.12
C CYS A 345 24.99 5.82 -16.60
N ASP A 346 24.47 7.01 -16.87
CA ASP A 346 24.58 7.67 -18.17
C ASP A 346 25.68 8.74 -18.09
N TRP A 347 26.89 8.35 -18.47
CA TRP A 347 28.06 9.22 -18.41
C TRP A 347 28.02 10.26 -19.55
N GLU A 348 28.32 11.53 -19.27
CA GLU A 348 28.36 12.61 -20.28
C GLU A 348 29.23 12.24 -21.50
N GLY A 349 30.37 11.57 -21.26
CA GLY A 349 31.29 11.11 -22.32
C GLY A 349 30.94 9.76 -22.94
N GLY A 350 29.77 9.20 -22.64
CA GLY A 350 29.30 7.88 -23.12
C GLY A 350 30.01 6.66 -22.51
N ARG A 351 31.02 6.88 -21.64
CA ARG A 351 31.77 5.82 -20.96
C ARG A 351 32.19 6.25 -19.56
N GLU A 352 32.35 5.26 -18.67
CA GLU A 352 32.84 5.47 -17.30
C GLU A 352 34.26 6.08 -17.33
N PRO A 353 34.55 7.12 -16.52
CA PRO A 353 35.88 7.71 -16.45
C PRO A 353 36.94 6.70 -15.99
N PRO A 354 37.86 6.25 -16.87
CA PRO A 354 38.81 5.19 -16.52
C PRO A 354 39.91 5.67 -15.56
N ASN A 355 40.05 6.99 -15.42
CA ASN A 355 41.01 7.65 -14.54
C ASN A 355 40.45 7.96 -13.14
N ASP A 356 39.22 7.53 -12.82
CA ASP A 356 38.63 7.75 -11.49
C ASP A 356 39.44 6.99 -10.40
N PRO A 357 40.06 7.69 -9.43
CA PRO A 357 40.84 7.08 -8.36
C PRO A 357 40.05 6.05 -7.55
N CYS A 358 38.71 6.21 -7.46
CA CYS A 358 37.86 5.29 -6.69
C CYS A 358 37.91 3.85 -7.23
N LEU A 359 38.10 3.68 -8.55
CA LEU A 359 38.20 2.37 -9.20
C LEU A 359 39.48 1.61 -8.80
N ARG A 360 40.51 2.34 -8.34
CA ARG A 360 41.77 1.78 -7.80
C ARG A 360 41.80 1.73 -6.27
N GLY A 361 40.74 2.17 -5.60
CA GLY A 361 40.68 2.28 -4.13
C GLY A 361 41.46 3.48 -3.56
N GLU A 362 41.92 4.39 -4.42
CA GLU A 362 42.69 5.58 -4.07
C GLU A 362 41.77 6.75 -3.73
N LYS A 363 42.21 7.65 -2.85
CA LYS A 363 41.48 8.89 -2.54
C LYS A 363 41.58 9.87 -3.71
N ASP A 364 40.62 10.79 -3.78
CA ASP A 364 40.68 11.91 -4.70
C ASP A 364 41.94 12.77 -4.46
N PRO A 365 42.53 13.36 -5.51
CA PRO A 365 43.69 14.24 -5.36
C PRO A 365 43.32 15.48 -4.56
N LYS A 366 44.32 16.27 -4.12
CA LYS A 366 44.09 17.47 -3.30
C LYS A 366 43.15 18.50 -3.94
N GLY A 367 43.04 18.51 -5.27
CA GLY A 367 42.10 19.36 -6.03
C GLY A 367 40.73 18.74 -6.30
N GLY A 368 40.45 17.55 -5.77
CA GLY A 368 39.22 16.79 -6.05
C GLY A 368 39.25 16.03 -7.37
N PHE A 369 38.29 15.12 -7.55
CA PHE A 369 38.00 14.50 -8.84
C PHE A 369 36.56 14.83 -9.21
N ASP A 370 36.40 15.74 -10.16
CA ASP A 370 35.09 16.24 -10.55
C ASP A 370 34.46 15.38 -11.65
N ILE A 371 33.17 15.09 -11.48
CA ILE A 371 32.37 14.35 -12.45
C ILE A 371 31.18 15.23 -12.82
N LYS A 372 31.18 15.69 -14.07
CA LYS A 372 30.03 16.39 -14.63
C LYS A 372 28.91 15.39 -14.90
N VAL A 373 27.87 15.42 -14.06
CA VAL A 373 26.69 14.58 -14.21
C VAL A 373 25.70 15.25 -15.18
N PRO A 374 25.23 14.57 -16.24
CA PRO A 374 24.23 15.13 -17.14
C PRO A 374 22.91 15.43 -16.44
N ARG A 375 22.09 16.28 -17.06
CA ARG A 375 20.68 16.50 -16.71
C ARG A 375 19.80 16.15 -17.91
N ARG A 376 18.85 15.25 -17.69
CA ARG A 376 17.89 14.81 -18.71
C ARG A 376 16.48 14.71 -18.13
N ALA A 377 15.51 15.02 -18.97
CA ALA A 377 14.09 14.94 -18.65
C ALA A 377 13.51 13.54 -18.86
N VAL A 378 14.17 12.49 -18.38
CA VAL A 378 13.72 11.09 -18.56
C VAL A 378 13.99 10.26 -17.30
N GLY A 379 12.96 9.56 -16.81
CA GLY A 379 13.13 8.62 -15.70
C GLY A 379 13.81 7.32 -16.15
N PRO A 380 14.33 6.50 -15.20
CA PRO A 380 14.78 5.16 -15.52
C PRO A 380 13.62 4.29 -16.01
N SER A 381 13.93 3.25 -16.78
CA SER A 381 12.97 2.18 -17.06
C SER A 381 12.57 1.45 -15.77
N SER A 382 11.43 0.74 -15.82
CA SER A 382 10.94 -0.05 -14.68
C SER A 382 11.94 -1.12 -14.23
N THR A 383 12.61 -1.78 -15.17
CA THR A 383 13.64 -2.79 -14.89
C THR A 383 14.88 -2.17 -14.25
N GLN A 384 15.35 -1.02 -14.74
CA GLN A 384 16.47 -0.30 -14.14
C GLN A 384 16.18 0.08 -12.68
N LEU A 385 15.02 0.70 -12.41
CA LEU A 385 14.69 1.13 -11.06
C LEU A 385 14.50 -0.06 -10.11
N TYR A 386 13.85 -1.13 -10.56
CA TYR A 386 13.69 -2.36 -9.78
C TYR A 386 15.05 -2.96 -9.42
N MET A 387 15.91 -3.20 -10.42
CA MET A 387 17.23 -3.80 -10.22
C MET A 387 18.10 -2.97 -9.28
N VAL A 388 18.12 -1.65 -9.43
CA VAL A 388 18.90 -0.77 -8.54
C VAL A 388 18.38 -0.83 -7.11
N ARG A 389 17.06 -0.73 -6.90
CA ARG A 389 16.48 -0.79 -5.57
C ARG A 389 16.74 -2.14 -4.89
N THR A 390 16.54 -3.26 -5.59
CA THR A 390 16.77 -4.61 -5.05
C THR A 390 18.25 -4.84 -4.73
N MET A 391 19.17 -4.41 -5.60
CA MET A 391 20.60 -4.51 -5.32
C MET A 391 21.00 -3.65 -4.13
N LEU A 392 20.50 -2.42 -4.02
CA LEU A 392 20.77 -1.55 -2.86
C LEU A 392 20.19 -2.11 -1.57
N GLU A 393 18.98 -2.67 -1.62
CA GLU A 393 18.34 -3.36 -0.50
C GLU A 393 19.20 -4.52 0.01
N SER A 394 19.77 -5.33 -0.90
CA SER A 394 20.67 -6.41 -0.52
C SER A 394 21.96 -5.95 0.18
N LEU A 395 22.37 -4.68 0.00
CA LEU A 395 23.54 -4.12 0.67
C LEU A 395 23.28 -3.66 2.10
N ILE A 396 22.00 -3.47 2.45
CA ILE A 396 21.55 -2.97 3.76
C ILE A 396 20.68 -3.99 4.52
N ALA A 397 20.51 -5.19 3.97
CA ALA A 397 19.68 -6.26 4.53
C ALA A 397 20.32 -6.99 5.72
N ASP A 398 21.60 -6.71 6.01
CA ASP A 398 22.37 -7.31 7.12
C ASP A 398 22.34 -6.46 8.41
#